data_AF-A0A377XLL4-F1
#
_entry.id   AF-A0A377XLL4-F1
#
_cell.length_a   1.000
_cell.length_b   1.000
_cell.length_c   1.000
_cell.angle_alpha   90.00
_cell.angle_beta   90.00
_cell.angle_gamma   90.00
#
_symmetry.space_group_name_H-M   'P 1'
#
loop_
_entity.id
_entity.type
_entity.pdbx_description
1 polymer ?
#
loop_
_entity_poly.entity_id
_entity_poly.type
_entity_poly.pdbx_seq_one_letter_code
_entity_poly.pdbx_strand_id
1 'polypeptide(L)'
;MKPNRRKRLQNLPLQAESVTLHFADAEELAKSGGKLLSARGHLMADKRTNRLLIRDDARHLPALKAWAQEMDLPVGQVELAAHIVSMSETSLRELGVKWRLAEAGSPPGSGQITTLSSDVSVKRCQHPCRV
;
A
#
# COMPACT_ATOMS: atom_id res chain seq x y z
N MET A 1 0.49 42.78 40.01
CA MET A 1 0.07 41.78 39.00
C MET A 1 -1.35 42.12 38.54
N LYS A 2 -1.53 42.74 37.37
CA LYS A 2 -2.80 43.42 36.98
C LYS A 2 -3.82 42.41 36.38
N PRO A 3 -4.97 42.11 37.04
CA PRO A 3 -5.95 41.13 36.56
C PRO A 3 -6.74 41.57 35.31
N ASN A 4 -6.57 42.81 34.83
CA ASN A 4 -7.36 43.40 33.73
C ASN A 4 -6.90 43.06 32.29
N ARG A 5 -5.80 42.33 32.09
CA ARG A 5 -5.34 41.99 30.73
C ARG A 5 -6.10 40.82 30.11
N ARG A 6 -6.50 39.83 30.93
CA ARG A 6 -7.26 38.63 30.50
C ARG A 6 -8.67 38.98 30.03
N LYS A 7 -9.38 39.84 30.76
CA LYS A 7 -10.74 40.30 30.40
C LYS A 7 -10.79 41.06 29.07
N ARG A 8 -9.75 41.84 28.75
CA ARG A 8 -9.67 42.58 27.48
C ARG A 8 -9.51 41.67 26.28
N LEU A 9 -8.69 40.61 26.41
CA LEU A 9 -8.49 39.61 25.35
C LEU A 9 -9.79 38.82 25.06
N GLN A 10 -10.63 38.63 26.07
CA GLN A 10 -11.95 38.01 25.94
C GLN A 10 -12.99 38.86 25.18
N ASN A 11 -12.75 40.15 24.97
CA ASN A 11 -13.68 41.04 24.26
C ASN A 11 -13.24 41.38 22.84
N LEU A 12 -12.15 40.78 22.32
CA LEU A 12 -11.84 40.94 20.91
C LEU A 12 -12.88 40.19 20.04
N PRO A 13 -13.28 40.78 18.90
CA PRO A 13 -14.21 40.15 17.98
C PRO A 13 -13.54 38.90 17.38
N LEU A 14 -14.22 37.76 17.53
CA LEU A 14 -13.86 36.55 16.81
C LEU A 14 -14.26 36.74 15.34
N GLN A 15 -13.35 36.40 14.45
CA GLN A 15 -13.60 36.43 13.01
C GLN A 15 -13.89 35.01 12.54
N ALA A 16 -14.83 34.88 11.61
CA ALA A 16 -15.19 33.61 11.00
C ALA A 16 -14.70 33.59 9.55
N GLU A 17 -13.93 32.58 9.21
CA GLU A 17 -13.48 32.30 7.85
C GLU A 17 -13.88 30.88 7.44
N SER A 18 -14.10 30.69 6.14
CA SER A 18 -14.40 29.39 5.55
C SER A 18 -13.38 29.06 4.47
N VAL A 19 -12.82 27.85 4.53
CA VAL A 19 -11.86 27.32 3.55
C VAL A 19 -12.48 26.10 2.88
N THR A 20 -12.43 26.03 1.55
CA THR A 20 -12.89 24.86 0.78
C THR A 20 -11.71 23.95 0.50
N LEU A 21 -11.87 22.66 0.77
CA LEU A 21 -10.84 21.62 0.61
C LEU A 21 -11.18 20.75 -0.61
N HIS A 22 -10.15 20.36 -1.37
CA HIS A 22 -10.32 19.65 -2.64
C HIS A 22 -9.85 18.20 -2.56
N PHE A 23 -8.75 17.95 -1.85
CA PHE A 23 -8.11 16.65 -1.74
C PHE A 23 -8.29 16.04 -0.34
N ALA A 24 -8.20 16.86 0.70
CA ALA A 24 -8.31 16.41 2.08
C ALA A 24 -9.76 16.44 2.61
N ASP A 25 -10.06 15.55 3.57
CA ASP A 25 -11.36 15.48 4.23
C ASP A 25 -11.46 16.54 5.34
N ALA A 26 -12.47 17.41 5.27
CA ALA A 26 -12.73 18.46 6.25
C ALA A 26 -12.92 17.92 7.67
N GLU A 27 -13.51 16.74 7.86
CA GLU A 27 -13.77 16.15 9.17
C GLU A 27 -12.47 15.69 9.86
N GLU A 28 -11.55 15.13 9.08
CA GLU A 28 -10.21 14.74 9.55
C GLU A 28 -9.33 15.98 9.82
N LEU A 29 -9.42 17.00 8.97
CA LEU A 29 -8.75 18.28 9.22
C LEU A 29 -9.31 18.98 10.47
N ALA A 30 -10.62 18.93 10.71
CA ALA A 30 -11.20 19.52 11.92
C ALA A 30 -10.70 18.85 13.21
N LYS A 31 -10.49 17.54 13.20
CA LYS A 31 -9.93 16.78 14.34
C LYS A 31 -8.46 17.12 14.58
N SER A 32 -7.66 17.22 13.52
CA SER A 32 -6.22 17.52 13.63
C SER A 32 -5.93 19.00 13.94
N GLY A 33 -6.69 19.92 13.33
CA GLY A 33 -6.56 21.36 13.48
C GLY A 33 -7.07 21.92 14.80
N GLY A 34 -7.84 21.15 15.57
CA GLY A 34 -8.36 21.58 16.88
C GLY A 34 -7.28 21.99 17.88
N LYS A 35 -6.05 21.46 17.75
CA LYS A 35 -4.90 21.80 18.60
C LYS A 35 -4.26 23.16 18.28
N LEU A 36 -4.53 23.71 17.10
CA LEU A 36 -3.94 24.96 16.61
C LEU A 36 -4.80 26.19 16.95
N LEU A 37 -6.00 25.97 17.49
CA LEU A 37 -6.96 27.02 17.85
C LEU A 37 -6.53 27.79 19.11
N SER A 38 -6.95 29.06 19.20
CA SER A 38 -6.91 29.84 20.44
C SER A 38 -7.85 29.25 21.50
N ALA A 39 -7.70 29.70 22.74
CA ALA A 39 -8.54 29.26 23.87
C ALA A 39 -10.05 29.54 23.70
N ARG A 40 -10.43 30.38 22.72
CA ARG A 40 -11.82 30.72 22.37
C ARG A 40 -12.19 30.31 20.94
N GLY A 41 -11.25 29.72 20.21
CA GLY A 41 -11.42 29.35 18.82
C GLY A 41 -12.34 28.12 18.69
N HIS A 42 -13.07 28.05 17.58
CA HIS A 42 -13.86 26.88 17.21
C HIS A 42 -13.60 26.53 15.76
N LEU A 43 -13.34 25.24 15.53
CA LEU A 43 -13.24 24.64 14.20
C LEU A 43 -14.42 23.70 13.96
N MET A 44 -15.05 23.78 12.79
CA MET A 44 -16.17 22.94 12.40
C MET A 44 -16.02 22.51 10.95
N ALA A 45 -16.34 21.26 10.65
CA ALA A 45 -16.36 20.73 9.29
C ALA A 45 -17.79 20.70 8.74
N ASP A 46 -17.99 21.20 7.52
CA ASP A 46 -19.19 20.93 6.73
C ASP A 46 -18.88 19.82 5.73
N LYS A 47 -19.38 18.62 6.04
CA LYS A 47 -19.23 17.40 5.23
C LYS A 47 -19.88 17.50 3.85
N ARG A 48 -20.98 18.26 3.72
CA ARG A 48 -21.71 18.34 2.45
C ARG A 48 -20.93 19.12 1.40
N THR A 49 -20.15 20.10 1.81
CA THR A 49 -19.39 20.98 0.91
C THR A 49 -17.88 20.81 1.00
N ASN A 50 -17.42 19.86 1.83
CA ASN A 50 -16.02 19.68 2.20
C ASN A 50 -15.35 21.00 2.59
N ARG A 51 -16.01 21.75 3.48
CA ARG A 51 -15.54 23.07 3.94
C ARG A 51 -15.15 23.03 5.40
N LEU A 52 -14.05 23.71 5.70
CA LEU A 52 -13.58 23.96 7.04
C LEU A 52 -14.02 25.37 7.47
N LEU A 53 -14.87 25.43 8.50
CA LEU A 53 -15.34 26.65 9.13
C LEU A 53 -14.47 26.94 10.35
N ILE A 54 -13.73 28.03 10.29
CA ILE A 54 -12.77 28.44 11.32
C ILE A 54 -13.30 29.72 11.97
N ARG A 55 -13.43 29.73 13.29
CA ARG A 55 -13.78 30.93 14.06
C ARG A 55 -12.73 31.17 15.13
N ASP A 56 -11.90 32.17 14.97
CA ASP A 56 -10.79 32.46 15.89
C ASP A 56 -10.41 33.96 15.90
N ASP A 57 -9.43 34.31 16.73
CA ASP A 57 -8.77 35.61 16.76
C ASP A 57 -8.05 35.87 15.42
N ALA A 58 -8.08 37.11 14.96
CA ALA A 58 -7.45 37.56 13.70
C ALA A 58 -5.93 37.26 13.60
N ARG A 59 -5.28 36.95 14.73
CA ARG A 59 -3.85 36.59 14.77
C ARG A 59 -3.58 35.14 14.38
N HIS A 60 -4.52 34.23 14.67
CA HIS A 60 -4.36 32.79 14.43
C HIS A 60 -4.94 32.37 13.08
N LEU A 61 -5.92 33.12 12.56
CA LEU A 61 -6.57 32.85 11.26
C LEU A 61 -5.60 32.67 10.08
N PRO A 62 -4.59 33.54 9.86
CA PRO A 62 -3.67 33.37 8.74
C PRO A 62 -2.84 32.08 8.84
N ALA A 63 -2.42 31.73 10.05
CA ALA A 63 -1.65 30.52 10.31
C ALA A 63 -2.51 29.26 10.09
N LEU A 64 -3.76 29.25 10.56
CA LEU A 64 -4.69 28.14 10.32
C LEU A 64 -5.00 27.96 8.83
N LYS A 65 -5.14 29.06 8.09
CA LYS A 65 -5.40 29.02 6.66
C LYS A 65 -4.22 28.45 5.88
N ALA A 66 -3.00 28.89 6.20
CA ALA A 66 -1.79 28.35 5.58
C ALA A 66 -1.63 26.85 5.87
N TRP A 67 -1.85 26.45 7.13
CA TRP A 67 -1.84 25.04 7.53
C TRP A 67 -2.90 24.21 6.78
N ALA A 68 -4.13 24.71 6.66
CA ALA A 68 -5.19 24.00 5.94
C ALA A 68 -4.84 23.82 4.45
N GLN A 69 -4.18 24.80 3.83
CA GLN A 69 -3.71 24.70 2.44
C GLN A 69 -2.55 23.71 2.28
N GLU A 70 -1.65 23.65 3.24
CA GLU A 70 -0.53 22.70 3.24
C GLU A 70 -1.01 21.25 3.44
N MET A 71 -2.10 21.05 4.19
CA MET A 71 -2.71 19.74 4.37
C MET A 71 -3.59 19.30 3.19
N ASP A 72 -4.10 20.23 2.38
CA ASP A 72 -4.93 19.96 1.20
C ASP A 72 -4.08 19.59 -0.03
N LEU A 73 -3.19 18.60 0.13
CA LEU A 73 -2.33 18.10 -0.94
C LEU A 73 -2.82 16.73 -1.45
N PRO A 74 -2.69 16.46 -2.76
CA PRO A 74 -3.03 15.15 -3.31
C PRO A 74 -2.07 14.09 -2.75
N VAL A 75 -2.62 13.02 -2.19
CA VAL A 75 -1.83 11.86 -1.75
C VAL A 75 -1.31 11.12 -2.98
N GLY A 76 0.00 10.84 -3.01
CA GLY A 76 0.61 10.03 -4.06
C GLY A 76 0.17 8.58 -3.95
N GLN A 77 -0.31 8.00 -5.04
CA GLN A 77 -0.68 6.59 -5.07
C GLN A 77 0.57 5.73 -5.28
N VAL A 78 0.80 4.74 -4.41
CA VAL A 78 1.84 3.71 -4.62
C VAL A 78 1.26 2.55 -5.42
N GLU A 79 1.90 2.19 -6.52
CA GLU A 79 1.56 0.99 -7.29
C GLU A 79 2.19 -0.23 -6.58
N LEU A 80 1.35 -1.12 -6.05
CA LEU A 80 1.83 -2.38 -5.47
C LEU A 80 1.81 -3.47 -6.54
N ALA A 81 2.99 -3.79 -7.10
CA ALA A 81 3.17 -4.96 -7.96
C ALA A 81 3.66 -6.15 -7.11
N ALA A 82 2.83 -7.20 -7.01
CA ALA A 82 3.20 -8.46 -6.37
C ALA A 82 3.20 -9.60 -7.41
N HIS A 83 4.34 -10.27 -7.59
CA HIS A 83 4.44 -11.46 -8.44
C HIS A 83 4.49 -12.71 -7.56
N ILE A 84 3.43 -13.52 -7.59
CA ILE A 84 3.37 -14.80 -6.88
C ILE A 84 3.98 -15.88 -7.79
N VAL A 85 5.14 -16.42 -7.41
CA VAL A 85 5.73 -17.58 -8.08
C VAL A 85 5.42 -18.82 -7.24
N SER A 86 4.51 -19.67 -7.73
CA SER A 86 4.19 -20.96 -7.12
C SER A 86 5.02 -22.06 -7.78
N MET A 87 5.90 -22.72 -7.03
CA MET A 87 6.56 -23.95 -7.44
C MET A 87 5.86 -25.12 -6.74
N SER A 88 5.20 -25.97 -7.51
CA SER A 88 4.62 -27.22 -6.99
C SER A 88 5.72 -28.27 -6.76
N GLU A 89 5.82 -28.80 -5.54
CA GLU A 89 6.72 -29.90 -5.11
C GLU A 89 6.45 -31.26 -5.80
N THR A 90 5.67 -31.31 -6.88
CA THR A 90 5.37 -32.55 -7.62
C THR A 90 6.42 -32.92 -8.67
N SER A 91 7.56 -32.22 -8.73
CA SER A 91 8.72 -32.62 -9.55
C SER A 91 9.77 -33.46 -8.80
N LEU A 92 9.41 -34.11 -7.68
CA LEU A 92 10.39 -34.88 -6.90
C LEU A 92 10.39 -36.39 -7.14
N ARG A 93 9.45 -37.02 -7.85
CA ARG A 93 9.40 -38.50 -7.89
C ARG A 93 8.67 -39.11 -9.07
N GLU A 94 9.20 -38.99 -10.29
CA GLU A 94 8.97 -40.00 -11.35
C GLU A 94 10.18 -40.08 -12.31
N LEU A 95 11.41 -40.15 -11.77
CA LEU A 95 12.58 -40.54 -12.55
C LEU A 95 12.60 -42.07 -12.65
N GLY A 96 11.79 -42.63 -13.55
CA GLY A 96 11.85 -44.06 -13.88
C GLY A 96 13.05 -44.35 -14.79
N VAL A 97 14.02 -45.14 -14.32
CA VAL A 97 15.14 -45.60 -15.15
C VAL A 97 14.71 -46.85 -15.91
N LYS A 98 14.74 -46.78 -17.24
CA LYS A 98 14.48 -47.94 -18.10
C LYS A 98 15.81 -48.56 -18.51
N TRP A 99 16.02 -49.81 -18.12
CA TRP A 99 17.18 -50.60 -18.52
C TRP A 99 16.77 -51.51 -19.67
N ARG A 100 17.47 -51.46 -20.80
CA ARG A 100 17.27 -52.39 -21.93
C ARG A 100 18.53 -53.21 -22.11
N LEU A 101 18.43 -54.52 -21.91
CA LEU A 101 19.49 -55.47 -22.25
C LEU A 101 19.21 -55.99 -23.66
N ALA A 102 20.08 -55.67 -24.61
CA ALA A 102 20.02 -56.25 -25.94
C ALA A 102 20.54 -57.69 -25.86
N GLU A 103 19.66 -58.67 -26.11
CA GLU A 103 20.04 -60.09 -26.11
C GLU A 103 20.86 -60.39 -27.37
N ALA A 104 22.14 -60.68 -27.17
CA ALA A 104 23.05 -61.05 -28.25
C ALA A 104 22.78 -62.50 -28.66
N GLY A 105 22.05 -62.69 -29.77
CA GLY A 105 21.72 -64.02 -30.30
C GLY A 105 22.89 -64.68 -31.04
N SER A 106 23.99 -65.03 -30.36
CA SER A 106 25.10 -65.79 -30.98
C SER A 106 25.94 -66.58 -29.97
N PRO A 107 26.60 -67.69 -30.40
CA PRO A 107 27.08 -68.74 -29.51
C PRO A 107 28.28 -68.33 -28.64
N PRO A 108 28.46 -68.97 -27.46
CA PRO A 108 29.45 -68.57 -26.46
C PRO A 108 30.87 -68.84 -26.98
N GLY A 109 31.65 -67.78 -27.17
CA GLY A 109 33.07 -67.88 -27.57
C GLY A 109 33.62 -66.72 -28.38
N SER A 110 32.80 -65.82 -28.92
CA SER A 110 33.29 -64.59 -29.55
C SER A 110 33.06 -63.40 -28.62
N GLY A 111 34.14 -62.69 -28.28
CA GLY A 111 34.09 -61.51 -27.43
C GLY A 111 33.30 -60.41 -28.13
N GLN A 112 32.04 -60.24 -27.73
CA GLN A 112 31.22 -59.12 -28.17
C GLN A 112 30.61 -58.42 -26.98
N ILE A 113 30.70 -57.09 -27.00
CA ILE A 113 30.30 -56.20 -25.93
C ILE A 113 28.77 -56.13 -25.88
N THR A 114 28.18 -56.65 -24.81
CA THR A 114 26.78 -56.39 -24.48
C THR A 114 26.64 -54.96 -24.01
N THR A 115 26.02 -54.11 -24.82
CA THR A 115 25.87 -52.69 -24.50
C THR A 115 24.63 -52.50 -23.64
N LEU A 116 24.84 -52.08 -22.40
CA LEU A 116 23.77 -51.65 -21.49
C LEU A 116 23.59 -50.13 -21.62
N SER A 117 22.41 -49.68 -22.00
CA SER A 117 22.05 -48.25 -22.05
C SER A 117 20.96 -47.93 -21.03
N SER A 118 21.05 -46.75 -20.41
CA SER A 118 20.04 -46.20 -19.52
C SER A 118 19.62 -44.81 -19.98
N ASP A 119 18.32 -44.60 -20.11
CA ASP A 119 17.72 -43.33 -20.52
C ASP A 119 16.74 -42.86 -19.44
N VAL A 120 16.82 -41.57 -19.09
CA VAL A 120 15.89 -40.93 -18.15
C VAL A 120 14.85 -40.14 -18.94
N SER A 121 13.56 -40.38 -18.68
CA SER A 121 12.46 -39.78 -19.44
C SER A 121 11.53 -39.01 -18.52
N VAL A 122 11.37 -37.71 -18.77
CA VAL A 122 10.41 -36.84 -18.06
C VAL A 122 9.30 -36.46 -19.03
N LYS A 123 8.04 -36.75 -18.68
CA LYS A 123 6.89 -36.25 -19.43
C LYS A 123 6.76 -34.75 -19.17
N ARG A 124 7.16 -33.94 -20.16
CA ARG A 124 7.01 -32.48 -20.12
C ARG A 124 5.52 -32.15 -20.33
N CYS A 125 4.77 -31.93 -19.26
CA CYS A 125 3.41 -31.40 -19.35
C CYS A 125 3.48 -29.92 -19.76
N GLN A 126 3.14 -29.63 -21.01
CA GLN A 126 3.10 -28.27 -21.54
C GLN A 126 1.66 -27.75 -21.54
N HIS A 127 1.17 -27.26 -20.40
CA HIS A 127 -0.01 -26.40 -20.36
C HIS A 127 0.10 -25.42 -19.18
N PRO A 128 0.10 -24.09 -19.41
CA PRO A 128 -0.20 -23.15 -18.36
C PRO A 128 -1.72 -23.17 -18.11
N CYS A 129 -2.15 -23.62 -16.93
CA CYS A 129 -3.48 -23.29 -16.43
C CYS A 129 -3.54 -21.78 -16.21
N ARG A 130 -4.35 -21.10 -17.01
CA ARG A 130 -4.71 -19.70 -16.83
C ARG A 130 -5.76 -19.63 -15.72
N VAL A 131 -5.60 -18.64 -14.84
CA VAL A 131 -6.49 -18.34 -13.71
C VAL A 131 -7.80 -17.73 -14.23
#